data_AF-A0A0D6QXT6-F1
#
_entry.id   AF-A0A0D6QXT6-F1
#
_cell.length_a   1.000
_cell.length_b   1.000
_cell.length_c   1.000
_cell.angle_alpha   90.00
_cell.angle_beta   90.00
_cell.angle_gamma   90.00
#
_symmetry.space_group_name_H-M   'P 1'
#
loop_
_entity.id
_entity.type
_entity.pdbx_description
1 polymer ?
#
loop_
_entity_poly.entity_id
_entity_poly.type
_entity_poly.pdbx_seq_one_letter_code
_entity_poly.pdbx_strand_id
1 'polypeptide(L)'
;MEYISLGCDTLPVLKGRSPIQVYSDFMRSFRDTFRGFLGQTIREIQIGMGPGGELRYPSYVPDGLTRQFRGIGEFQCYDKYMSASLRACAEKVGKAEWGVGGPHDAGNYKQRPEETGFFKTNGSWNTPYGQFFLKWYSGMLVMHGEHISAAAERIFRSTGAKLSGKVGGIHWHYGTQSHSAELTAGYFNTSMNDGYLPIARMFGRHGMTLSCTCFEMTDAEQRKFDANCSPEGLLRQMTFAARKSHVPLAGENAVTTFDELSQNQIIKNFRLCLDDSLYKEAYELVCSFSFLRMSEQLFQRENWNRFVRFVRQMADGRTFHPRENNHHGAESNFQAQASIEEFGAATSCQ
;
A
#
# COMPACT_ATOMS: atom_id res chain seq x y z
N MET A 1 -20.73 -9.32 -5.87
CA MET A 1 -20.73 -7.88 -6.19
C MET A 1 -20.28 -7.15 -4.93
N GLU A 2 -19.05 -6.64 -4.91
CA GLU A 2 -18.39 -6.15 -3.67
C GLU A 2 -18.28 -4.62 -3.60
N TYR A 3 -18.22 -3.92 -4.74
CA TYR A 3 -18.02 -2.46 -4.80
C TYR A 3 -18.74 -1.84 -6.00
N ILE A 4 -18.97 -0.53 -5.98
CA ILE A 4 -19.62 0.24 -7.06
C ILE A 4 -18.58 0.61 -8.11
N SER A 5 -18.88 0.44 -9.41
CA SER A 5 -17.91 0.80 -10.47
C SER A 5 -17.58 2.30 -10.44
N LEU A 6 -16.28 2.60 -10.48
CA LEU A 6 -15.77 3.97 -10.53
C LEU A 6 -16.19 4.74 -11.79
N GLY A 7 -16.64 4.04 -12.85
CA GLY A 7 -17.14 4.68 -14.06
C GLY A 7 -18.37 5.57 -13.81
N CYS A 8 -19.05 5.40 -12.68
CA CYS A 8 -20.24 6.19 -12.32
C CYS A 8 -20.07 7.10 -11.09
N ASP A 9 -18.84 7.31 -10.60
CA ASP A 9 -18.52 8.09 -9.39
C ASP A 9 -19.29 9.42 -9.25
N THR A 10 -19.42 10.14 -10.36
CA THR A 10 -20.01 11.49 -10.43
C THR A 10 -21.42 11.50 -11.03
N LEU A 11 -21.97 10.34 -11.40
CA LEU A 11 -23.28 10.23 -12.02
C LEU A 11 -24.35 9.93 -10.97
N PRO A 12 -25.56 10.54 -11.04
CA PRO A 12 -26.61 10.42 -10.02
C PRO A 12 -27.39 9.09 -10.07
N VAL A 13 -26.67 7.97 -9.99
CA VAL A 13 -27.21 6.62 -10.21
C VAL A 13 -27.80 5.97 -8.95
N LEU A 14 -27.69 6.63 -7.78
CA LEU A 14 -28.16 6.13 -6.48
C LEU A 14 -29.28 7.02 -5.92
N LYS A 15 -30.51 6.84 -6.42
CA LYS A 15 -31.70 7.62 -6.03
C LYS A 15 -31.44 9.14 -6.12
N GLY A 16 -30.84 9.60 -7.22
CA GLY A 16 -30.53 11.01 -7.46
C GLY A 16 -29.18 11.48 -6.89
N ARG A 17 -28.45 10.64 -6.15
CA ARG A 17 -27.09 10.93 -5.68
C ARG A 17 -26.04 10.15 -6.47
N SER A 18 -24.84 10.71 -6.57
CA SER A 18 -23.67 10.00 -7.07
C SER A 18 -22.99 9.15 -6.00
N PRO A 19 -22.22 8.10 -6.36
CA PRO A 19 -21.40 7.35 -5.42
C PRO A 19 -20.52 8.24 -4.53
N ILE A 20 -19.80 9.22 -5.11
CA ILE A 20 -18.97 10.17 -4.33
C ILE A 20 -19.80 10.97 -3.31
N GLN A 21 -21.04 11.37 -3.66
CA GLN A 21 -21.93 12.03 -2.71
C GLN A 21 -22.34 11.09 -1.58
N VAL A 22 -22.69 9.84 -1.89
CA VAL A 22 -23.04 8.84 -0.89
C VAL A 22 -21.87 8.55 0.07
N TYR A 23 -20.65 8.40 -0.45
CA TYR A 23 -19.44 8.24 0.38
C TYR A 23 -19.21 9.47 1.26
N SER A 24 -19.35 10.67 0.69
CA SER A 24 -19.21 11.93 1.43
C SER A 24 -20.24 12.06 2.56
N ASP A 25 -21.49 11.70 2.31
CA ASP A 25 -22.57 11.76 3.30
C ASP A 25 -22.29 10.79 4.45
N PHE A 26 -21.85 9.56 4.13
CA PHE A 26 -21.45 8.57 5.12
C PHE A 26 -20.27 9.06 5.98
N MET A 27 -19.23 9.59 5.34
CA MET A 27 -18.06 10.16 6.04
C MET A 27 -18.45 11.33 6.96
N ARG A 28 -19.35 12.23 6.53
CA ARG A 28 -19.86 13.32 7.38
C ARG A 28 -20.65 12.77 8.57
N SER A 29 -21.53 11.81 8.33
CA SER A 29 -22.29 11.17 9.41
C SER A 29 -21.37 10.50 10.42
N PHE A 30 -20.35 9.77 9.96
CA PHE A 30 -19.35 9.17 10.84
C PHE A 30 -18.60 10.23 11.65
N ARG A 31 -18.13 11.29 11.01
CA ARG A 31 -17.45 12.40 11.68
C ARG A 31 -18.32 13.02 12.79
N ASP A 32 -19.58 13.29 12.49
CA ASP A 32 -20.47 13.98 13.41
C ASP A 32 -20.87 13.10 14.59
N THR A 33 -21.14 11.81 14.35
CA THR A 33 -21.44 10.83 15.40
C THR A 33 -20.24 10.59 16.32
N PHE A 34 -19.03 10.46 15.77
CA PHE A 34 -17.83 10.10 16.54
C PHE A 34 -16.92 11.28 16.86
N ARG A 35 -17.42 12.53 16.75
CA ARG A 35 -16.63 13.76 16.89
C ARG A 35 -15.75 13.80 18.13
N GLY A 36 -16.28 13.36 19.27
CA GLY A 36 -15.55 13.34 20.55
C GLY A 36 -14.39 12.34 20.62
N PHE A 37 -14.33 11.37 19.70
CA PHE A 37 -13.30 10.33 19.65
C PHE A 37 -12.21 10.59 18.60
N LEU A 38 -12.48 11.46 17.61
CA LEU A 38 -11.56 11.76 16.52
C LEU A 38 -10.31 12.49 17.02
N GLY A 39 -9.15 12.09 16.49
CA GLY A 39 -7.84 12.62 16.89
C GLY A 39 -7.31 12.05 18.21
N GLN A 40 -8.15 11.34 18.97
CA GLN A 40 -7.80 10.74 20.26
C GLN A 40 -7.91 9.21 20.21
N THR A 41 -9.11 8.66 20.41
CA THR A 41 -9.34 7.21 20.32
C THR A 41 -9.27 6.75 18.86
N ILE A 42 -9.88 7.51 17.95
CA ILE A 42 -9.82 7.27 16.51
C ILE A 42 -8.67 8.13 15.96
N ARG A 43 -7.49 7.51 15.86
CA ARG A 43 -6.27 8.17 15.37
C ARG A 43 -6.16 8.22 13.86
N GLU A 44 -6.80 7.30 13.17
CA GLU A 44 -6.68 7.11 11.72
C GLU A 44 -8.01 6.68 11.13
N ILE A 45 -8.29 7.18 9.92
CA ILE A 45 -9.44 6.81 9.10
C ILE A 45 -8.90 6.28 7.77
N GLN A 46 -8.92 4.96 7.60
CA GLN A 46 -8.57 4.32 6.33
C GLN A 46 -9.79 4.38 5.39
N ILE A 47 -9.63 5.07 4.28
CA ILE A 47 -10.68 5.32 3.30
C ILE A 47 -10.72 4.17 2.30
N GLY A 48 -11.84 3.43 2.26
CA GLY A 48 -12.03 2.33 1.32
C GLY A 48 -12.28 2.83 -0.11
N MET A 49 -11.46 2.37 -1.06
CA MET A 49 -11.46 2.85 -2.46
C MET A 49 -11.72 1.75 -3.50
N GLY A 50 -12.24 0.61 -3.05
CA GLY A 50 -12.48 -0.54 -3.93
C GLY A 50 -12.64 -1.86 -3.18
N PRO A 51 -12.52 -2.99 -3.90
CA PRO A 51 -12.60 -4.34 -3.34
C PRO A 51 -11.59 -4.56 -2.22
N GLY A 52 -12.01 -5.17 -1.10
CA GLY A 52 -11.18 -5.29 0.10
C GLY A 52 -10.78 -3.95 0.74
N GLY A 53 -11.42 -2.84 0.35
CA GLY A 53 -11.04 -1.48 0.74
C GLY A 53 -9.86 -0.90 -0.04
N GLU A 54 -9.28 -1.65 -0.97
CA GLU A 54 -8.07 -1.27 -1.71
C GLU A 54 -8.40 -0.45 -2.96
N LEU A 55 -7.56 0.53 -3.30
CA LEU A 55 -7.64 1.28 -4.54
C LEU A 55 -7.21 0.40 -5.72
N ARG A 56 -8.10 -0.45 -6.22
CA ARG A 56 -7.88 -1.31 -7.39
C ARG A 56 -9.19 -1.80 -8.00
N TYR A 57 -9.07 -2.41 -9.17
CA TYR A 57 -10.16 -3.19 -9.76
C TYR A 57 -10.25 -4.60 -9.12
N PRO A 58 -11.43 -5.26 -9.19
CA PRO A 58 -11.62 -6.65 -8.75
C PRO A 58 -11.09 -7.65 -9.81
N SER A 59 -9.81 -7.53 -10.19
CA SER A 59 -9.21 -8.28 -11.30
C SER A 59 -8.82 -9.72 -10.95
N TYR A 60 -8.88 -10.10 -9.68
CA TYR A 60 -8.66 -11.46 -9.19
C TYR A 60 -9.68 -11.80 -8.11
N VAL A 61 -10.08 -13.07 -8.05
CA VAL A 61 -11.00 -13.58 -7.03
C VAL A 61 -10.17 -14.16 -5.88
N PRO A 62 -10.36 -13.71 -4.62
CA PRO A 62 -9.74 -14.35 -3.47
C PRO A 62 -10.50 -15.64 -3.13
N ASP A 63 -10.43 -16.65 -3.99
CA ASP A 63 -11.18 -17.90 -3.77
C ASP A 63 -10.42 -18.83 -2.81
N GLY A 64 -11.08 -19.21 -1.72
CA GLY A 64 -10.51 -19.93 -0.56
C GLY A 64 -9.99 -21.34 -0.84
N LEU A 65 -10.16 -21.85 -2.06
CA LEU A 65 -9.72 -23.20 -2.48
C LEU A 65 -8.53 -23.19 -3.45
N THR A 66 -8.16 -22.04 -4.03
CA THR A 66 -7.13 -21.96 -5.09
C THR A 66 -6.13 -20.82 -4.89
N ARG A 67 -5.75 -20.51 -3.63
CA ARG A 67 -4.59 -19.67 -3.29
C ARG A 67 -3.27 -20.05 -4.01
N GLN A 68 -3.23 -21.19 -4.70
CA GLN A 68 -2.10 -21.66 -5.50
C GLN A 68 -2.01 -21.05 -6.90
N PHE A 69 -3.13 -20.70 -7.55
CA PHE A 69 -3.05 -20.28 -8.95
C PHE A 69 -2.92 -18.76 -9.07
N ARG A 70 -1.72 -18.32 -9.46
CA ARG A 70 -1.35 -16.92 -9.66
C ARG A 70 -1.48 -16.58 -11.14
N GLY A 71 -2.71 -16.37 -11.58
CA GLY A 71 -3.01 -15.97 -12.96
C GLY A 71 -2.94 -14.45 -13.15
N ILE A 72 -2.98 -14.04 -14.41
CA ILE A 72 -2.94 -12.63 -14.82
C ILE A 72 -4.16 -11.81 -14.39
N GLY A 73 -5.29 -12.45 -14.07
CA GLY A 73 -6.55 -11.75 -13.82
C GLY A 73 -7.22 -11.23 -15.09
N GLU A 74 -8.22 -10.36 -14.96
CA GLU A 74 -8.91 -9.74 -16.10
C GLU A 74 -9.19 -8.25 -15.87
N PHE A 75 -9.16 -7.46 -16.94
CA PHE A 75 -9.60 -6.06 -16.91
C PHE A 75 -11.08 -5.96 -16.53
N GLN A 76 -11.45 -4.98 -15.69
CA GLN A 76 -12.80 -4.84 -15.13
C GLN A 76 -13.46 -3.52 -15.57
N CYS A 77 -13.48 -3.27 -16.89
CA CYS A 77 -13.94 -2.01 -17.47
C CYS A 77 -15.12 -2.16 -18.46
N TYR A 78 -15.85 -3.27 -18.39
CA TYR A 78 -16.88 -3.62 -19.36
C TYR A 78 -18.29 -3.12 -19.00
N ASP A 79 -18.45 -2.42 -17.88
CA ASP A 79 -19.73 -1.77 -17.58
C ASP A 79 -20.00 -0.62 -18.55
N LYS A 80 -21.27 -0.24 -18.67
CA LYS A 80 -21.72 0.77 -19.64
C LYS A 80 -21.09 2.16 -19.45
N TYR A 81 -20.70 2.53 -18.22
CA TYR A 81 -20.13 3.84 -17.94
C TYR A 81 -18.64 3.88 -18.30
N MET A 82 -17.89 2.86 -17.90
CA MET A 82 -16.50 2.68 -18.30
C MET A 82 -16.37 2.56 -19.82
N SER A 83 -17.24 1.78 -20.46
CA SER A 83 -17.26 1.63 -21.92
C SER A 83 -17.52 2.96 -22.64
N ALA A 84 -18.44 3.79 -22.11
CA ALA A 84 -18.70 5.12 -22.66
C ALA A 84 -17.50 6.07 -22.49
N SER A 85 -16.84 6.03 -21.33
CA SER A 85 -15.62 6.80 -21.05
C SER A 85 -14.48 6.42 -22.01
N LEU A 86 -14.23 5.12 -22.19
CA LEU A 86 -13.20 4.62 -23.11
C LEU A 86 -13.45 5.11 -24.54
N ARG A 87 -14.69 4.99 -25.02
CA ARG A 87 -15.08 5.45 -26.36
C ARG A 87 -14.82 6.95 -26.54
N ALA A 88 -15.25 7.77 -25.60
CA ALA A 88 -15.03 9.22 -25.65
C ALA A 88 -13.53 9.58 -25.65
N CYS A 89 -12.72 8.88 -24.84
CA CYS A 89 -11.27 9.06 -24.83
C CYS A 89 -10.62 8.66 -26.17
N ALA A 90 -11.08 7.58 -26.78
CA ALA A 90 -10.58 7.07 -28.06
C ALA A 90 -10.92 8.02 -29.22
N GLU A 91 -12.15 8.55 -29.26
CA GLU A 91 -12.58 9.56 -30.23
C GLU A 91 -11.74 10.85 -30.10
N LYS A 92 -11.46 11.30 -28.87
CA LYS A 92 -10.67 12.52 -28.62
C LYS A 92 -9.24 12.44 -29.15
N VAL A 93 -8.65 11.25 -29.22
CA VAL A 93 -7.31 11.03 -29.79
C VAL A 93 -7.33 10.66 -31.27
N GLY A 94 -8.50 10.73 -31.92
CA GLY A 94 -8.67 10.41 -33.34
C GLY A 94 -8.53 8.92 -33.66
N LYS A 95 -8.75 8.04 -32.67
CA LYS A 95 -8.62 6.58 -32.77
C LYS A 95 -9.89 5.89 -32.26
N ALA A 96 -11.04 6.21 -32.84
CA ALA A 96 -12.33 5.68 -32.39
C ALA A 96 -12.37 4.15 -32.31
N GLU A 97 -11.59 3.45 -33.15
CA GLU A 97 -11.44 2.01 -33.15
C GLU A 97 -10.80 1.45 -31.87
N TRP A 98 -10.05 2.27 -31.10
CA TRP A 98 -9.52 1.88 -29.79
C TRP A 98 -10.58 1.92 -28.69
N GLY A 99 -11.75 2.49 -28.97
CA GLY A 99 -12.84 2.71 -28.02
C GLY A 99 -13.90 1.61 -28.00
N VAL A 100 -13.73 0.53 -28.76
CA VAL A 100 -14.77 -0.49 -28.96
C VAL A 100 -14.85 -1.54 -27.84
N GLY A 101 -13.85 -1.59 -26.95
CA GLY A 101 -13.81 -2.50 -25.82
C GLY A 101 -12.41 -2.59 -25.21
N GLY A 102 -12.26 -3.45 -24.20
CA GLY A 102 -10.94 -3.83 -23.67
C GLY A 102 -10.10 -4.63 -24.68
N PRO A 103 -8.81 -4.87 -24.40
CA PRO A 103 -7.94 -5.64 -25.29
C PRO A 103 -8.49 -7.06 -25.54
N HIS A 104 -8.68 -7.40 -26.81
CA HIS A 104 -9.28 -8.67 -27.24
C HIS A 104 -8.36 -9.88 -27.03
N ASP A 105 -7.06 -9.65 -26.85
CA ASP A 105 -6.01 -10.65 -26.71
C ASP A 105 -5.45 -10.75 -25.28
N ALA A 106 -6.17 -10.19 -24.29
CA ALA A 106 -5.80 -10.20 -22.87
C ALA A 106 -5.90 -11.56 -22.18
N GLY A 107 -6.60 -12.52 -22.79
CA GLY A 107 -6.82 -13.83 -22.18
C GLY A 107 -7.83 -13.81 -21.04
N ASN A 108 -7.69 -14.74 -20.10
CA ASN A 108 -8.61 -14.93 -18.97
C ASN A 108 -7.89 -15.01 -17.61
N TYR A 109 -8.67 -14.99 -16.53
CA TYR A 109 -8.18 -14.95 -15.13
C TYR A 109 -7.03 -15.90 -14.79
N LYS A 110 -7.05 -17.12 -15.37
CA LYS A 110 -6.14 -18.22 -15.01
C LYS A 110 -5.02 -18.43 -16.03
N GLN A 111 -4.83 -17.54 -17.00
CA GLN A 111 -3.70 -17.69 -17.92
C GLN A 111 -2.42 -17.11 -17.33
N ARG A 112 -1.29 -17.54 -17.89
CA ARG A 112 0.02 -16.93 -17.70
C ARG A 112 0.23 -15.83 -18.76
N PRO A 113 1.11 -14.85 -18.50
CA PRO A 113 1.37 -13.77 -19.46
C PRO A 113 1.75 -14.28 -20.85
N GLU A 114 2.60 -15.30 -20.89
CA GLU A 114 3.17 -15.87 -22.13
C GLU A 114 2.12 -16.56 -23.02
N GLU A 115 0.97 -16.93 -22.44
CA GLU A 115 -0.15 -17.60 -23.13
C GLU A 115 -1.11 -16.61 -23.78
N THR A 116 -0.86 -15.30 -23.63
CA THR A 116 -1.74 -14.23 -24.12
C THR A 116 -1.06 -13.41 -25.20
N GLY A 117 -1.86 -12.85 -26.13
CA GLY A 117 -1.34 -11.88 -27.10
C GLY A 117 -0.96 -10.57 -26.42
N PHE A 118 -1.74 -10.17 -25.40
CA PHE A 118 -1.58 -8.87 -24.78
C PHE A 118 -0.37 -8.80 -23.86
N PHE A 119 -0.14 -9.77 -22.96
CA PHE A 119 0.82 -9.65 -21.85
C PHE A 119 2.17 -10.33 -22.06
N LYS A 120 2.33 -11.17 -23.09
CA LYS A 120 3.60 -11.84 -23.39
C LYS A 120 4.73 -10.83 -23.63
N THR A 121 5.97 -11.32 -23.66
CA THR A 121 7.11 -10.52 -24.09
C THR A 121 6.86 -9.94 -25.50
N ASN A 122 7.02 -8.62 -25.67
CA ASN A 122 6.66 -7.87 -26.88
C ASN A 122 5.18 -7.98 -27.30
N GLY A 123 4.28 -8.24 -26.34
CA GLY A 123 2.83 -8.29 -26.55
C GLY A 123 2.19 -6.92 -26.75
N SER A 124 0.88 -6.95 -26.98
CA SER A 124 0.08 -5.74 -27.28
C SER A 124 0.14 -4.68 -26.17
N TRP A 125 0.46 -5.05 -24.92
CA TRP A 125 0.67 -4.14 -23.79
C TRP A 125 1.66 -3.00 -24.10
N ASN A 126 2.67 -3.26 -24.94
CA ASN A 126 3.70 -2.29 -25.29
C ASN A 126 3.49 -1.59 -26.66
N THR A 127 2.32 -1.77 -27.27
CA THR A 127 1.95 -1.08 -28.52
C THR A 127 1.34 0.29 -28.23
N PRO A 128 1.19 1.19 -29.24
CA PRO A 128 0.47 2.45 -29.06
C PRO A 128 -0.95 2.27 -28.50
N TYR A 129 -1.68 1.24 -28.93
CA TYR A 129 -3.00 0.90 -28.40
C TYR A 129 -2.92 0.45 -26.94
N GLY A 130 -2.01 -0.49 -26.61
CA GLY A 130 -1.86 -0.97 -25.23
C GLY A 130 -1.49 0.16 -24.26
N GLN A 131 -0.57 1.02 -24.66
CA GLN A 131 -0.17 2.22 -23.91
C GLN A 131 -1.35 3.19 -23.72
N PHE A 132 -2.17 3.40 -24.75
CA PHE A 132 -3.39 4.21 -24.63
C PHE A 132 -4.38 3.59 -23.63
N PHE A 133 -4.71 2.31 -23.80
CA PHE A 133 -5.67 1.61 -22.97
C PHE A 133 -5.23 1.57 -21.50
N LEU A 134 -3.97 1.22 -21.22
CA LEU A 134 -3.44 1.12 -19.86
C LEU A 134 -3.35 2.49 -19.17
N LYS A 135 -3.00 3.57 -19.90
CA LYS A 135 -3.05 4.94 -19.38
C LYS A 135 -4.47 5.36 -19.02
N TRP A 136 -5.44 5.05 -19.88
CA TRP A 136 -6.85 5.33 -19.59
C TRP A 136 -7.32 4.55 -18.37
N TYR A 137 -7.10 3.23 -18.36
CA TYR A 137 -7.62 2.33 -17.32
C TYR A 137 -7.05 2.63 -15.93
N SER A 138 -5.73 2.85 -15.84
CA SER A 138 -5.06 3.28 -14.59
C SER A 138 -5.40 4.74 -14.23
N GLY A 139 -5.53 5.62 -15.22
CA GLY A 139 -5.96 7.00 -15.02
C GLY A 139 -7.34 7.12 -14.39
N MET A 140 -8.30 6.28 -14.83
CA MET A 140 -9.62 6.19 -14.22
C MET A 140 -9.54 5.81 -12.74
N LEU A 141 -8.65 4.88 -12.37
CA LEU A 141 -8.44 4.47 -10.98
C LEU A 141 -7.80 5.59 -10.14
N VAL A 142 -6.80 6.30 -10.67
CA VAL A 142 -6.18 7.44 -9.96
C VAL A 142 -7.19 8.57 -9.77
N MET A 143 -8.05 8.85 -10.76
CA MET A 143 -9.12 9.85 -10.66
C MET A 143 -10.19 9.48 -9.63
N HIS A 144 -10.54 8.20 -9.54
CA HIS A 144 -11.42 7.69 -8.48
C HIS A 144 -10.84 7.97 -7.09
N GLY A 145 -9.56 7.63 -6.89
CA GLY A 145 -8.81 7.93 -5.68
C GLY A 145 -8.82 9.42 -5.36
N GLU A 146 -8.51 10.28 -6.33
CA GLU A 146 -8.51 11.75 -6.17
C GLU A 146 -9.86 12.27 -5.64
N HIS A 147 -10.98 11.86 -6.25
CA HIS A 147 -12.31 12.33 -5.85
C HIS A 147 -12.66 11.93 -4.42
N ILE A 148 -12.36 10.69 -4.03
CA ILE A 148 -12.64 10.19 -2.69
C ILE A 148 -11.72 10.86 -1.67
N SER A 149 -10.42 10.95 -1.97
CA SER A 149 -9.41 11.58 -1.11
C SER A 149 -9.72 13.06 -0.87
N ALA A 150 -10.06 13.82 -1.92
CA ALA A 150 -10.47 15.22 -1.78
C ALA A 150 -11.73 15.39 -0.89
N ALA A 151 -12.70 14.48 -1.03
CA ALA A 151 -13.89 14.48 -0.19
C ALA A 151 -13.56 14.17 1.28
N ALA A 152 -12.77 13.12 1.53
CA ALA A 152 -12.35 12.70 2.86
C ALA A 152 -11.52 13.79 3.55
N GLU A 153 -10.54 14.35 2.86
CA GLU A 153 -9.71 15.45 3.35
C GLU A 153 -10.57 16.61 3.83
N ARG A 154 -11.46 17.11 2.98
CA ARG A 154 -12.35 18.22 3.33
C ARG A 154 -13.21 17.93 4.56
N ILE A 155 -13.64 16.68 4.75
CA ILE A 155 -14.51 16.29 5.86
C ILE A 155 -13.73 16.17 7.17
N PHE A 156 -12.50 15.63 7.13
CA PHE A 156 -11.75 15.21 8.32
C PHE A 156 -10.54 16.11 8.69
N ARG A 157 -10.12 17.05 7.83
CA ARG A 157 -8.92 17.88 8.00
C ARG A 157 -8.80 18.54 9.39
N SER A 158 -9.90 18.92 10.02
CA SER A 158 -9.91 19.60 11.33
C SER A 158 -10.18 18.69 12.53
N THR A 159 -10.18 17.38 12.33
CA THR A 159 -10.55 16.42 13.38
C THR A 159 -9.35 15.85 14.13
N GLY A 160 -8.13 16.07 13.62
CA GLY A 160 -6.89 15.52 14.17
C GLY A 160 -6.65 14.02 13.87
N ALA A 161 -7.62 13.33 13.26
CA ALA A 161 -7.43 11.98 12.75
C ALA A 161 -6.65 12.01 11.42
N LYS A 162 -5.69 11.09 11.27
CA LYS A 162 -4.94 10.90 10.02
C LYS A 162 -5.83 10.21 8.98
N LEU A 163 -5.56 10.46 7.70
CA LEU A 163 -6.22 9.76 6.60
C LEU A 163 -5.24 8.76 5.98
N SER A 164 -5.74 7.61 5.59
CA SER A 164 -4.96 6.63 4.83
C SER A 164 -5.77 5.99 3.72
N GLY A 165 -5.09 5.48 2.71
CA GLY A 165 -5.66 4.71 1.62
C GLY A 165 -4.83 3.46 1.39
N LYS A 166 -5.49 2.35 1.03
CA LYS A 166 -4.82 1.06 0.88
C LYS A 166 -4.56 0.73 -0.58
N VAL A 167 -3.34 0.30 -0.89
CA VAL A 167 -2.90 -0.19 -2.21
C VAL A 167 -2.62 -1.68 -2.08
N GLY A 168 -3.27 -2.49 -2.92
CA GLY A 168 -3.10 -3.95 -2.91
C GLY A 168 -1.70 -4.39 -3.35
N GLY A 169 -1.08 -5.29 -2.59
CA GLY A 169 0.25 -5.84 -2.89
C GLY A 169 0.20 -6.98 -3.92
N ILE A 170 0.17 -6.63 -5.22
CA ILE A 170 0.07 -7.59 -6.31
C ILE A 170 1.46 -8.01 -6.78
N HIS A 171 1.98 -9.03 -6.12
CA HIS A 171 3.39 -9.40 -6.23
C HIS A 171 3.68 -10.50 -7.27
N TRP A 172 2.65 -11.14 -7.83
CA TRP A 172 2.82 -12.17 -8.86
C TRP A 172 2.89 -11.57 -10.25
N HIS A 173 3.65 -12.20 -11.13
CA HIS A 173 4.09 -11.70 -12.44
C HIS A 173 4.87 -10.38 -12.42
N TYR A 174 5.23 -9.85 -11.24
CA TYR A 174 6.07 -8.66 -11.08
C TYR A 174 7.43 -8.82 -11.79
N GLY A 175 8.01 -10.03 -11.79
CA GLY A 175 9.26 -10.31 -12.48
C GLY A 175 9.15 -10.49 -14.01
N THR A 176 7.98 -10.24 -14.61
CA THR A 176 7.80 -10.22 -16.08
C THR A 176 7.90 -8.79 -16.59
N GLN A 177 8.10 -8.55 -17.89
CA GLN A 177 8.15 -7.17 -18.40
C GLN A 177 6.81 -6.44 -18.32
N SER A 178 5.71 -7.17 -18.53
CA SER A 178 4.36 -6.61 -18.58
C SER A 178 3.74 -6.39 -17.21
N HIS A 179 4.21 -7.09 -16.15
CA HIS A 179 3.61 -7.02 -14.82
C HIS A 179 2.08 -7.27 -14.86
N SER A 180 1.67 -8.23 -15.69
CA SER A 180 0.26 -8.48 -16.08
C SER A 180 -0.80 -8.36 -14.96
N ALA A 181 -0.56 -8.92 -13.78
CA ALA A 181 -1.51 -8.88 -12.67
C ALA A 181 -1.69 -7.47 -12.09
N GLU A 182 -0.62 -6.67 -12.06
CA GLU A 182 -0.69 -5.26 -11.68
C GLU A 182 -1.49 -4.46 -12.72
N LEU A 183 -1.27 -4.74 -14.02
CA LEU A 183 -1.99 -4.09 -15.11
C LEU A 183 -3.50 -4.34 -15.04
N THR A 184 -3.93 -5.58 -14.85
CA THR A 184 -5.37 -5.92 -14.77
C THR A 184 -6.03 -5.32 -13.54
N ALA A 185 -5.29 -5.18 -12.44
CA ALA A 185 -5.75 -4.51 -11.23
C ALA A 185 -5.80 -2.98 -11.32
N GLY A 186 -5.27 -2.40 -12.40
CA GLY A 186 -5.31 -0.97 -12.68
C GLY A 186 -4.03 -0.22 -12.29
N TYR A 187 -3.01 -0.91 -11.80
CA TYR A 187 -1.69 -0.32 -11.62
C TYR A 187 -0.96 -0.45 -12.95
N PHE A 188 -0.78 0.66 -13.67
CA PHE A 188 0.01 0.65 -14.89
C PHE A 188 1.51 0.60 -14.55
N ASN A 189 1.93 -0.43 -13.82
CA ASN A 189 3.31 -0.73 -13.50
C ASN A 189 3.86 -1.68 -14.57
N THR A 190 5.06 -1.43 -15.07
CA THR A 190 5.78 -2.33 -15.98
C THR A 190 7.28 -2.23 -15.67
N SER A 191 8.11 -3.03 -16.33
CA SER A 191 9.57 -2.91 -16.18
C SER A 191 10.13 -1.53 -16.60
N MET A 192 9.35 -0.74 -17.35
CA MET A 192 9.73 0.58 -17.87
C MET A 192 8.88 1.74 -17.32
N ASN A 193 7.86 1.46 -16.49
CA ASN A 193 6.95 2.48 -15.99
C ASN A 193 6.60 2.25 -14.52
N ASP A 194 6.76 3.29 -13.70
CA ASP A 194 6.36 3.27 -12.29
C ASP A 194 4.87 3.57 -12.15
N GLY A 195 4.07 2.53 -11.92
CA GLY A 195 2.62 2.63 -11.75
C GLY A 195 2.18 3.12 -10.37
N TYR A 196 3.06 3.08 -9.37
CA TYR A 196 2.74 3.46 -7.98
C TYR A 196 3.00 4.94 -7.71
N LEU A 197 3.95 5.56 -8.42
CA LEU A 197 4.27 6.97 -8.26
C LEU A 197 3.07 7.93 -8.46
N PRO A 198 2.20 7.75 -9.48
CA PRO A 198 0.99 8.58 -9.60
C PRO A 198 0.03 8.46 -8.41
N ILE A 199 -0.11 7.25 -7.86
CA ILE A 199 -0.96 6.98 -6.68
C ILE A 199 -0.36 7.64 -5.44
N ALA A 200 0.94 7.46 -5.20
CA ALA A 200 1.64 8.10 -4.09
C ALA A 200 1.54 9.64 -4.17
N ARG A 201 1.73 10.23 -5.36
CA ARG A 201 1.53 11.67 -5.56
C ARG A 201 0.10 12.13 -5.25
N MET A 202 -0.89 11.32 -5.62
CA MET A 202 -2.29 11.61 -5.29
C MET A 202 -2.53 11.60 -3.79
N PHE A 203 -2.08 10.59 -3.06
CA PHE A 203 -2.17 10.59 -1.60
C PHE A 203 -1.41 11.74 -0.94
N GLY A 204 -0.24 12.11 -1.47
CA GLY A 204 0.54 13.25 -0.99
C GLY A 204 -0.18 14.59 -1.10
N ARG A 205 -0.93 14.82 -2.20
CA ARG A 205 -1.75 16.03 -2.38
C ARG A 205 -2.81 16.20 -1.29
N HIS A 206 -3.29 15.09 -0.72
CA HIS A 206 -4.37 15.07 0.28
C HIS A 206 -3.89 14.78 1.70
N GLY A 207 -2.57 14.77 1.93
CA GLY A 207 -1.98 14.50 3.24
C GLY A 207 -2.30 13.10 3.78
N MET A 208 -2.48 12.12 2.89
CA MET A 208 -2.83 10.75 3.24
C MET A 208 -1.59 9.87 3.40
N THR A 209 -1.68 8.88 4.29
CA THR A 209 -0.73 7.76 4.41
C THR A 209 -1.07 6.68 3.36
N LEU A 210 -0.05 6.14 2.70
CA LEU A 210 -0.18 4.96 1.84
C LEU A 210 -0.06 3.70 2.70
N SER A 211 -1.11 2.88 2.77
CA SER A 211 -1.02 1.53 3.36
C SER A 211 -0.82 0.49 2.27
N CYS A 212 0.10 -0.46 2.46
CA CYS A 212 0.26 -1.60 1.57
C CYS A 212 0.53 -2.91 2.32
N THR A 213 0.22 -4.02 1.64
CA THR A 213 0.34 -5.37 2.20
C THR A 213 1.69 -6.03 1.84
N CYS A 214 1.86 -7.29 2.23
CA CYS A 214 2.99 -8.18 1.87
C CYS A 214 4.30 -7.92 2.62
N PHE A 215 4.26 -7.25 3.76
CA PHE A 215 5.45 -7.02 4.60
C PHE A 215 6.07 -8.30 5.15
N GLU A 216 5.32 -9.40 5.23
CA GLU A 216 5.76 -10.69 5.73
C GLU A 216 6.41 -11.58 4.67
N MET A 217 6.19 -11.27 3.38
CA MET A 217 6.55 -12.17 2.29
C MET A 217 8.01 -12.00 1.86
N THR A 218 8.63 -13.11 1.43
CA THR A 218 9.95 -13.13 0.79
C THR A 218 9.88 -13.63 -0.64
N ASP A 219 10.77 -13.17 -1.52
CA ASP A 219 10.84 -13.70 -2.89
C ASP A 219 11.16 -15.20 -2.89
N ALA A 220 12.00 -15.62 -1.94
CA ALA A 220 12.43 -17.01 -1.78
C ALA A 220 11.26 -17.98 -1.57
N GLU A 221 10.29 -17.63 -0.73
CA GLU A 221 9.10 -18.45 -0.46
C GLU A 221 8.14 -18.49 -1.65
N GLN A 222 8.16 -17.46 -2.50
CA GLN A 222 7.27 -17.38 -3.66
C GLN A 222 7.77 -18.16 -4.88
N ARG A 223 9.06 -18.54 -4.93
CA ARG A 223 9.65 -19.31 -6.05
C ARG A 223 8.90 -20.61 -6.36
N LYS A 224 8.24 -21.21 -5.38
CA LYS A 224 7.46 -22.45 -5.54
C LYS A 224 6.20 -22.32 -6.42
N PHE A 225 5.75 -21.10 -6.70
CA PHE A 225 4.48 -20.86 -7.42
C PHE A 225 4.63 -20.64 -8.93
N ASP A 226 5.85 -20.70 -9.49
CA ASP A 226 6.13 -20.55 -10.93
C ASP A 226 5.34 -19.39 -11.59
N ALA A 227 5.42 -18.21 -10.97
CA ALA A 227 4.64 -17.04 -11.35
C ALA A 227 5.44 -15.74 -11.25
N ASN A 228 6.78 -15.81 -11.39
CA ASN A 228 7.70 -14.65 -11.35
C ASN A 228 7.36 -13.65 -10.23
N CYS A 229 7.14 -14.16 -9.03
CA CYS A 229 6.73 -13.34 -7.90
C CYS A 229 7.91 -12.54 -7.35
N SER A 230 7.68 -11.27 -6.99
CA SER A 230 8.65 -10.48 -6.21
C SER A 230 7.96 -9.52 -5.23
N PRO A 231 7.46 -10.02 -4.09
CA PRO A 231 6.95 -9.15 -3.02
C PRO A 231 8.02 -8.20 -2.47
N GLU A 232 9.30 -8.60 -2.41
CA GLU A 232 10.37 -7.73 -1.93
C GLU A 232 10.68 -6.61 -2.94
N GLY A 233 10.68 -6.92 -4.24
CA GLY A 233 10.82 -5.92 -5.31
C GLY A 233 9.67 -4.92 -5.32
N LEU A 234 8.44 -5.41 -5.21
CA LEU A 234 7.23 -4.61 -5.11
C LEU A 234 7.28 -3.64 -3.91
N LEU A 235 7.63 -4.14 -2.72
CA LEU A 235 7.70 -3.31 -1.52
C LEU A 235 8.78 -2.23 -1.63
N ARG A 236 9.94 -2.55 -2.22
CA ARG A 236 10.99 -1.55 -2.53
C ARG A 236 10.46 -0.44 -3.44
N GLN A 237 9.71 -0.79 -4.48
CA GLN A 237 9.15 0.19 -5.42
C GLN A 237 8.11 1.10 -4.75
N MET A 238 7.16 0.54 -3.99
CA MET A 238 6.17 1.34 -3.25
C MET A 238 6.83 2.26 -2.22
N THR A 239 7.86 1.78 -1.53
CA THR A 239 8.69 2.57 -0.61
C THR A 239 9.35 3.75 -1.34
N PHE A 240 9.91 3.51 -2.52
CA PHE A 240 10.49 4.57 -3.35
C PHE A 240 9.45 5.60 -3.80
N ALA A 241 8.30 5.16 -4.29
CA ALA A 241 7.21 6.03 -4.72
C ALA A 241 6.68 6.91 -3.58
N ALA A 242 6.52 6.34 -2.38
CA ALA A 242 6.10 7.05 -1.18
C ALA A 242 7.15 8.08 -0.73
N ARG A 243 8.44 7.71 -0.68
CA ARG A 243 9.53 8.66 -0.37
C ARG A 243 9.58 9.82 -1.36
N LYS A 244 9.55 9.53 -2.65
CA LYS A 244 9.59 10.54 -3.73
C LYS A 244 8.38 11.49 -3.71
N SER A 245 7.28 11.07 -3.08
CA SER A 245 6.05 11.85 -2.96
C SER A 245 5.84 12.43 -1.56
N HIS A 246 6.80 12.27 -0.64
CA HIS A 246 6.71 12.66 0.76
C HIS A 246 5.46 12.12 1.47
N VAL A 247 5.08 10.88 1.15
CA VAL A 247 3.92 10.20 1.73
C VAL A 247 4.38 9.22 2.80
N PRO A 248 3.80 9.24 4.01
CA PRO A 248 4.04 8.19 5.00
C PRO A 248 3.57 6.83 4.49
N LEU A 249 4.30 5.78 4.82
CA LEU A 249 3.97 4.39 4.52
C LEU A 249 3.42 3.71 5.78
N ALA A 250 2.38 2.90 5.63
CA ALA A 250 1.88 1.98 6.63
C ALA A 250 1.94 0.56 6.07
N GLY A 251 2.27 -0.40 6.93
CA GLY A 251 2.41 -1.80 6.53
C GLY A 251 1.32 -2.71 7.08
N GLU A 252 0.96 -3.72 6.31
CA GLU A 252 0.08 -4.82 6.71
C GLU A 252 0.70 -6.15 6.25
N ASN A 253 0.49 -7.23 7.00
CA ASN A 253 0.73 -8.57 6.48
C ASN A 253 -0.47 -9.03 5.64
N ALA A 254 -0.21 -9.67 4.50
CA ALA A 254 -1.27 -10.15 3.61
C ALA A 254 -1.92 -11.45 4.13
N VAL A 255 -1.15 -12.28 4.82
CA VAL A 255 -1.63 -13.53 5.44
C VAL A 255 -1.25 -13.56 6.92
N THR A 256 -2.18 -13.98 7.78
CA THR A 256 -1.91 -14.19 9.20
C THR A 256 -0.87 -15.29 9.38
N THR A 257 0.26 -14.92 9.99
CA THR A 257 1.30 -15.87 10.37
C THR A 257 2.00 -15.46 11.67
N PHE A 258 2.45 -16.47 12.42
CA PHE A 258 3.12 -16.32 13.72
C PHE A 258 4.50 -17.00 13.72
N ASP A 259 5.01 -17.39 12.56
CA ASP A 259 6.35 -17.94 12.46
C ASP A 259 7.41 -16.83 12.56
N GLU A 260 8.59 -17.18 13.07
CA GLU A 260 9.66 -16.21 13.32
C GLU A 260 10.25 -15.64 12.02
N LEU A 261 10.25 -16.39 10.90
CA LEU A 261 10.80 -15.91 9.63
C LEU A 261 9.97 -14.76 9.09
N SER A 262 8.65 -14.94 9.02
CA SER A 262 7.71 -13.92 8.58
C SER A 262 7.73 -12.69 9.49
N GLN A 263 7.77 -12.87 10.81
CA GLN A 263 7.84 -11.76 11.76
C GLN A 263 9.16 -10.97 11.64
N ASN A 264 10.29 -11.66 11.47
CA ASN A 264 11.58 -11.03 11.24
C ASN A 264 11.61 -10.28 9.90
N GLN A 265 10.98 -10.81 8.86
CA GLN A 265 10.83 -10.13 7.58
C GLN A 265 9.99 -8.85 7.72
N ILE A 266 8.87 -8.89 8.47
CA ILE A 266 8.08 -7.69 8.78
C ILE A 266 8.96 -6.65 9.48
N ILE A 267 9.72 -7.04 10.51
CA ILE A 267 10.58 -6.11 11.25
C ILE A 267 11.64 -5.49 10.34
N LYS A 268 12.30 -6.30 9.51
CA LYS A 268 13.29 -5.84 8.52
C LYS A 268 12.67 -4.83 7.56
N ASN A 269 11.50 -5.15 7.01
CA ASN A 269 10.77 -4.30 6.08
C ASN A 269 10.23 -3.03 6.75
N PHE A 270 9.77 -3.11 8.01
CA PHE A 270 9.31 -1.97 8.79
C PHE A 270 10.44 -0.99 9.09
N ARG A 271 11.63 -1.50 9.43
CA ARG A 271 12.82 -0.67 9.65
C ARG A 271 13.32 0.01 8.37
N LEU A 272 12.88 -0.47 7.20
CA LEU A 272 13.32 0.02 5.90
C LEU A 272 14.84 0.24 5.85
N CYS A 273 15.61 -0.76 6.31
CA CYS A 273 17.04 -0.84 6.03
C CYS A 273 17.23 -1.12 4.53
N LEU A 274 16.80 -0.17 3.70
CA LEU A 274 17.23 -0.06 2.32
C LEU A 274 18.69 0.37 2.38
N ASP A 275 19.53 -0.35 1.67
CA ASP A 275 20.96 -0.10 1.60
C ASP A 275 21.20 1.40 1.32
N ASP A 276 21.77 2.08 2.32
CA ASP A 276 21.83 3.54 2.49
C ASP A 276 22.75 4.22 1.45
N SER A 277 23.45 3.42 0.64
CA SER A 277 24.45 3.88 -0.34
C SER A 277 23.89 4.73 -1.47
N LEU A 278 22.58 4.71 -1.71
CA LEU A 278 21.94 5.50 -2.77
C LEU A 278 21.34 6.83 -2.30
N TYR A 279 21.13 7.07 -1.00
CA TYR A 279 20.36 8.22 -0.53
C TYR A 279 20.87 8.77 0.81
N LYS A 280 21.26 10.06 0.84
CA LYS A 280 21.99 10.71 1.96
C LYS A 280 21.17 11.09 3.20
N GLU A 281 19.85 10.85 3.24
CA GLU A 281 18.99 11.35 4.33
C GLU A 281 18.20 10.23 5.02
N ALA A 282 18.29 10.20 6.34
CA ALA A 282 17.51 9.32 7.20
C ALA A 282 16.03 9.74 7.14
N TYR A 283 15.24 9.05 6.33
CA TYR A 283 13.80 9.24 6.22
C TYR A 283 13.06 8.02 6.76
N GLU A 284 12.49 8.16 7.96
CA GLU A 284 11.56 7.18 8.55
C GLU A 284 10.26 7.19 7.74
N LEU A 285 10.16 6.28 6.77
CA LEU A 285 9.00 6.24 5.88
C LEU A 285 7.86 5.42 6.46
N VAL A 286 8.11 4.29 7.15
CA VAL A 286 7.03 3.47 7.71
C VAL A 286 6.64 3.97 9.09
N CYS A 287 5.45 4.55 9.21
CA CYS A 287 4.98 5.15 10.45
C CYS A 287 4.15 4.20 11.33
N SER A 288 3.52 3.19 10.74
CA SER A 288 2.62 2.25 11.43
C SER A 288 2.61 0.89 10.76
N PHE A 289 2.21 -0.12 11.54
CA PHE A 289 2.00 -1.48 11.07
C PHE A 289 0.69 -2.02 11.67
N SER A 290 -0.16 -2.61 10.85
CA SER A 290 -1.42 -3.22 11.26
C SER A 290 -1.36 -4.73 11.03
N PHE A 291 -1.35 -5.50 12.11
CA PHE A 291 -1.24 -6.95 12.07
C PHE A 291 -2.60 -7.60 11.78
N LEU A 292 -2.67 -8.36 10.68
CA LEU A 292 -3.79 -9.19 10.29
C LEU A 292 -3.61 -10.60 10.91
N ARG A 293 -4.49 -11.10 11.78
CA ARG A 293 -5.58 -10.41 12.49
C ARG A 293 -5.73 -11.00 13.89
N MET A 294 -6.42 -10.28 14.77
CA MET A 294 -6.87 -10.84 16.04
C MET A 294 -7.78 -12.06 15.79
N SER A 295 -7.45 -13.19 16.40
CA SER A 295 -8.17 -14.46 16.29
C SER A 295 -7.89 -15.32 17.52
N GLU A 296 -8.63 -16.42 17.70
CA GLU A 296 -8.34 -17.40 18.74
C GLU A 296 -6.91 -17.95 18.61
N GLN A 297 -6.42 -18.16 17.39
CA GLN A 297 -5.05 -18.63 17.12
C GLN A 297 -3.99 -17.67 17.66
N LEU A 298 -4.21 -16.34 17.61
CA LEU A 298 -3.29 -15.35 18.17
C LEU A 298 -3.11 -15.55 19.69
N PHE A 299 -4.18 -15.94 20.40
CA PHE A 299 -4.17 -16.09 21.86
C PHE A 299 -3.78 -17.49 22.35
N GLN A 300 -3.45 -18.41 21.44
CA GLN A 300 -2.77 -19.66 21.82
C GLN A 300 -1.42 -19.31 22.46
N ARG A 301 -1.04 -20.01 23.52
CA ARG A 301 0.09 -19.66 24.40
C ARG A 301 1.37 -19.40 23.61
N GLU A 302 1.71 -20.26 22.66
CA GLU A 302 2.91 -20.18 21.84
C GLU A 302 2.87 -18.96 20.91
N ASN A 303 1.75 -18.73 20.22
CA ASN A 303 1.58 -17.63 19.29
C ASN A 303 1.54 -16.28 20.01
N TRP A 304 0.89 -16.21 21.17
CA TRP A 304 0.86 -15.01 21.99
C TRP A 304 2.26 -14.61 22.45
N ASN A 305 3.05 -15.57 22.93
CA ASN A 305 4.43 -15.32 23.35
C ASN A 305 5.29 -14.78 22.19
N ARG A 306 5.13 -15.35 20.98
CA ARG A 306 5.82 -14.85 19.77
C ARG A 306 5.34 -13.46 19.39
N PHE A 307 4.04 -13.22 19.41
CA PHE A 307 3.46 -11.92 19.10
C PHE A 307 3.92 -10.82 20.07
N VAL A 308 3.96 -11.09 21.37
CA VAL A 308 4.50 -10.14 22.37
C VAL A 308 5.96 -9.81 22.09
N ARG A 309 6.79 -10.81 21.73
CA ARG A 309 8.19 -10.58 21.34
C ARG A 309 8.28 -9.73 20.07
N PHE A 310 7.48 -10.03 19.05
CA PHE A 310 7.38 -9.27 17.81
C PHE A 310 7.01 -7.80 18.08
N VAL A 311 6.00 -7.54 18.91
CA VAL A 311 5.58 -6.17 19.28
C VAL A 311 6.71 -5.41 19.98
N ARG A 312 7.46 -6.05 20.88
CA ARG A 312 8.64 -5.44 21.53
C ARG A 312 9.72 -5.06 20.51
N GLN A 313 10.05 -5.96 19.58
CA GLN A 313 11.07 -5.70 18.55
C GLN A 313 10.66 -4.59 17.56
N MET A 314 9.36 -4.47 17.27
CA MET A 314 8.79 -3.37 16.47
C MET A 314 8.88 -2.03 17.21
N ALA A 315 8.73 -2.03 18.54
CA ALA A 315 8.87 -0.83 19.37
C ALA A 315 10.34 -0.39 19.51
N ASP A 316 11.25 -1.33 19.79
CA ASP A 316 12.70 -1.07 19.88
C ASP A 316 13.29 -0.58 18.55
N GLY A 317 12.66 -0.96 17.42
CA GLY A 317 13.05 -0.45 16.10
C GLY A 317 12.81 1.05 15.91
N ARG A 318 11.96 1.69 16.71
CA ARG A 318 11.69 3.14 16.66
C ARG A 318 12.67 3.97 17.51
N THR A 319 13.42 3.36 18.42
CA THR A 319 14.33 4.07 19.34
C THR A 319 15.76 4.19 18.80
N PHE A 320 16.04 3.66 17.61
CA PHE A 320 17.37 3.72 17.00
C PHE A 320 17.61 5.10 16.35
N HIS A 321 17.91 6.11 17.17
CA HIS A 321 18.50 7.36 16.68
C HIS A 321 19.99 7.11 16.36
N PRO A 322 20.48 7.33 15.13
CA PRO A 322 21.88 7.08 14.77
C PRO A 322 22.92 8.03 15.39
N ARG A 323 22.58 8.82 16.42
CA ARG A 323 23.43 9.92 16.92
C ARG A 323 24.08 9.72 18.29
N GLU A 324 23.87 8.62 18.99
CA GLU A 324 24.43 8.43 20.33
C GLU A 324 25.27 7.16 20.48
N ASN A 325 26.19 6.92 19.54
CA ASN A 325 27.21 5.87 19.73
C ASN A 325 28.61 6.27 19.27
N ASN A 326 28.93 7.56 19.42
CA ASN A 326 30.31 8.02 19.48
C ASN A 326 30.40 8.93 20.69
N HIS A 327 30.89 8.41 21.81
CA HIS A 327 31.68 9.10 22.86
C HIS A 327 31.69 8.27 24.16
N HIS A 328 32.05 6.98 24.12
CA HIS A 328 32.59 6.31 25.32
C HIS A 328 33.72 5.37 24.92
N GLY A 329 34.86 6.00 24.64
CA GLY A 329 36.15 5.35 24.46
C GLY A 329 37.23 6.28 24.98
N ALA A 330 37.27 6.47 26.30
CA ALA A 330 38.42 7.01 26.99
C ALA A 330 38.58 6.27 28.31
N GLU A 331 39.73 5.64 28.43
CA GLU A 331 40.18 4.75 29.49
C GLU A 331 40.21 5.41 30.86
N SER A 332 39.97 4.63 31.91
CA SER A 332 40.85 4.62 33.09
C SER A 332 40.56 3.41 33.98
N ASN A 333 41.49 2.46 33.98
CA ASN A 333 41.73 1.57 35.11
C ASN A 333 42.04 2.42 36.35
N PHE A 334 41.43 2.15 37.50
CA PHE A 334 42.16 2.04 38.77
C PHE A 334 41.30 1.41 39.88
N GLN A 335 41.99 0.71 40.77
CA GLN A 335 41.50 -0.20 41.81
C GLN A 335 40.73 0.47 42.96
N ALA A 336 39.99 -0.38 43.67
CA ALA A 336 39.25 -0.14 44.89
C ALA A 336 40.07 0.43 46.07
N GLN A 337 39.45 1.30 46.88
CA GLN A 337 39.55 1.28 48.35
C GLN A 337 38.47 2.17 49.01
N ALA A 338 38.10 1.79 50.23
CA ALA A 338 37.00 2.29 51.06
C ALA A 338 37.36 3.51 51.92
N SER A 339 36.32 4.11 52.55
CA SER A 339 36.20 4.96 53.79
C SER A 339 35.33 6.21 53.53
N ILE A 340 34.13 6.36 54.14
CA ILE A 340 33.75 6.81 55.52
C ILE A 340 33.97 8.32 55.75
N GLU A 341 32.86 8.99 56.16
CA GLU A 341 32.76 10.31 56.87
C GLU A 341 33.23 11.57 56.10
N GLU A 342 32.80 12.80 56.37
CA GLU A 342 31.68 13.51 57.02
C GLU A 342 31.92 15.00 56.63
N PHE A 343 31.02 15.91 57.02
CA PHE A 343 31.12 17.39 56.91
C PHE A 343 30.97 17.97 55.49
N GLY A 344 30.28 19.07 55.27
CA GLY A 344 29.82 20.12 56.16
C GLY A 344 29.54 21.36 55.30
N ALA A 345 28.64 22.21 55.78
CA ALA A 345 27.99 23.31 55.09
C ALA A 345 28.89 24.47 54.58
N ALA A 346 28.20 25.43 53.95
CA ALA A 346 28.58 26.81 53.63
C ALA A 346 29.27 26.98 52.25
N THR A 347 28.96 27.97 51.40
CA THR A 347 28.21 29.22 51.55
C THR A 347 27.98 29.81 50.16
N SER A 348 26.91 30.58 50.02
CA SER A 348 26.68 31.58 48.98
C SER A 348 27.86 32.55 48.79
N CYS A 349 28.14 32.97 47.56
CA CYS A 349 28.34 34.38 47.19
C CYS A 349 28.53 34.57 45.68
N GLN A 350 27.66 35.46 45.14
CA GLN A 350 27.67 36.22 43.88
C GLN A 350 26.87 35.65 42.70
#